data_AF-A0A3D1BNE8-F1
#
_entry.id   AF-A0A3D1BNE8-F1
#
_cell.length_a   1.000
_cell.length_b   1.000
_cell.length_c   1.000
_cell.angle_alpha   90.00
_cell.angle_beta   90.00
_cell.angle_gamma   90.00
#
_symmetry.space_group_name_H-M   'P 1'
#
loop_
_entity.id
_entity.type
_entity.pdbx_description
1 polymer ?
#
loop_
_entity_poly.entity_id
_entity_poly.type
_entity_poly.pdbx_seq_one_letter_code
_entity_poly.pdbx_strand_id
1 'polypeptide(L)' 'MPKIVAQIPEDIYKNINEEIKLGIFSDASEAVVSALKKAYARKSRKFLKWLMKKEGITEAEMLKELKKIRK' A
#
# COMPACT_ATOMS: atom_id res chain seq x y z
N MET A 1 -13.74 11.36 5.64
CA MET A 1 -13.01 10.10 5.96
C MET A 1 -13.44 9.62 7.33
N PRO A 2 -13.66 8.30 7.52
CA PRO A 2 -13.90 7.77 8.86
C PRO A 2 -12.65 8.03 9.73
N LYS A 3 -12.88 8.51 10.95
CA LYS A 3 -11.80 8.68 11.93
C LYS A 3 -11.52 7.33 12.57
N ILE A 4 -10.29 6.86 12.42
CA ILE A 4 -9.83 5.60 12.99
C ILE A 4 -8.88 5.94 14.13
N VAL A 5 -9.15 5.37 15.31
CA VAL A 5 -8.22 5.44 16.44
C VAL A 5 -7.40 4.15 16.43
N ALA A 6 -6.08 4.29 16.41
CA ALA A 6 -5.16 3.17 16.43
C ALA A 6 -4.11 3.41 17.51
N GLN A 7 -3.79 2.36 18.27
CA GLN A 7 -2.64 2.37 19.16
C GLN A 7 -1.40 2.05 18.34
N ILE A 8 -0.39 2.91 18.42
CA ILE A 8 0.87 2.78 17.71
C ILE A 8 1.97 2.64 18.76
N PRO A 9 2.86 1.64 18.65
CA PRO A 9 4.05 1.53 19.48
C PRO A 9 4.87 2.83 19.50
N GLU A 10 5.40 3.18 20.67
CA GLU A 10 6.12 4.43 20.93
C GLU A 10 7.34 4.62 19.99
N ASP A 11 8.07 3.55 19.73
CA ASP A 11 9.23 3.51 18.82
C ASP A 11 8.84 3.86 17.38
N ILE A 12 7.74 3.30 16.90
CA ILE A 12 7.21 3.61 15.56
C ILE A 12 6.73 5.06 15.52
N TYR A 13 6.08 5.53 16.58
CA TYR A 13 5.60 6.91 16.66
C TYR A 13 6.76 7.92 16.63
N LYS A 14 7.90 7.60 17.27
CA LYS A 14 9.12 8.42 17.18
C LYS A 14 9.63 8.53 15.75
N ASN A 15 9.70 7.43 15.01
CA ASN A 15 10.12 7.44 13.61
C ASN A 15 9.19 8.29 12.74
N ILE A 16 7.87 8.19 12.94
CA ILE A 16 6.88 9.02 12.23
C ILE A 16 7.14 10.50 12.51
N ASN A 17 7.41 10.87 13.77
CA ASN A 17 7.71 12.26 14.13
C ASN A 17 9.02 12.76 13.50
N GLU A 18 10.02 11.91 13.34
CA GLU A 18 11.25 12.27 12.61
C GLU A 18 10.96 12.51 11.13
N GLU A 19 10.17 11.65 10.48
CA GLU A 19 9.75 11.84 9.09
C GLU A 19 8.95 13.14 8.89
N ILE A 20 8.13 13.53 9.87
CA ILE A 20 7.42 14.82 9.87
C ILE A 20 8.40 15.99 10.02
N LYS A 21 9.37 15.89 10.94
CA LYS A 21 10.41 16.93 11.11
C LYS A 21 11.27 17.12 9.85
N LEU A 22 11.48 16.04 9.11
CA LEU A 22 12.17 16.05 7.82
C LEU A 22 11.30 16.59 6.67
N GLY A 23 10.03 16.89 6.93
CA GLY A 23 9.09 17.40 5.93
C GLY A 23 8.60 16.35 4.93
N ILE A 24 8.78 15.05 5.23
CA ILE A 24 8.32 13.95 4.38
C ILE A 24 6.79 13.84 4.46
N PHE A 25 6.23 14.07 5.65
CA PHE A 25 4.80 14.09 5.92
C PHE A 25 4.42 15.38 6.63
N SER A 26 3.22 15.88 6.36
CA SER A 26 2.68 17.07 7.00
C SER A 26 2.22 16.81 8.44
N ASP A 27 1.67 15.61 8.70
CA ASP A 27 1.27 15.17 10.03
C ASP A 27 1.33 13.63 10.19
N ALA A 28 1.10 13.15 11.42
CA ALA A 28 1.12 11.72 11.72
C ALA A 28 -0.03 10.96 11.05
N SER A 29 -1.17 11.60 10.81
CA SER A 29 -2.31 10.97 10.14
C SER A 29 -1.97 10.67 8.68
N GLU A 30 -1.30 11.60 7.99
CA GLU A 30 -0.84 11.42 6.62
C GLU A 30 0.18 10.28 6.52
N ALA A 31 1.15 10.24 7.44
CA ALA A 31 2.16 9.19 7.50
C ALA A 31 1.50 7.81 7.66
N VAL A 32 0.58 7.68 8.63
CA VAL A 32 -0.14 6.43 8.92
C VAL A 32 -1.04 6.02 7.76
N VAL A 33 -1.82 6.94 7.19
CA VAL A 33 -2.70 6.66 6.04
C VAL A 33 -1.88 6.19 4.84
N SER A 34 -0.74 6.83 4.58
CA SER A 34 0.15 6.46 3.49
C SER A 34 0.77 5.08 3.70
N ALA A 35 1.20 4.77 4.92
CA ALA A 35 1.68 3.44 5.28
C ALA A 35 0.60 2.37 5.10
N LEU A 36 -0.63 2.63 5.53
CA LEU A 36 -1.77 1.71 5.36
C LEU A 36 -2.10 1.46 3.89
N LYS A 37 -2.14 2.52 3.06
CA LYS A 37 -2.33 2.39 1.61
C LYS A 37 -1.25 1.51 0.99
N LYS A 38 0.02 1.72 1.37
CA LYS A 38 1.16 0.93 0.88
C LYS A 38 1.07 -0.54 1.33
N ALA A 39 0.70 -0.79 2.58
CA ALA A 39 0.52 -2.14 3.11
C ALA A 39 -0.62 -2.87 2.39
N TYR A 40 -1.76 -2.21 2.17
CA TYR A 40 -2.88 -2.75 1.43
C TYR A 40 -2.50 -3.06 -0.02
N ALA A 41 -1.81 -2.15 -0.70
CA ALA A 41 -1.32 -2.37 -2.05
C ALA A 41 -0.37 -3.58 -2.13
N ARG A 42 0.52 -3.76 -1.16
CA ARG A 42 1.39 -4.96 -1.07
C ARG A 42 0.58 -6.24 -0.90
N LYS A 43 -0.41 -6.25 0.00
CA LYS A 43 -1.31 -7.39 0.21
C LYS A 43 -2.07 -7.74 -1.07
N SER A 44 -2.66 -6.74 -1.72
CA SER A 44 -3.39 -6.91 -2.98
C SER A 44 -2.50 -7.48 -4.09
N ARG A 45 -1.28 -6.93 -4.29
CA ARG A 45 -0.32 -7.48 -5.26
C ARG A 45 0.07 -8.93 -4.96
N LYS A 46 0.27 -9.29 -3.69
CA LYS A 46 0.57 -10.66 -3.29
C LYS A 46 -0.59 -11.59 -3.61
N PHE A 47 -1.81 -11.16 -3.32
CA PHE A 47 -3.03 -11.89 -3.66
C PHE A 47 -3.17 -12.10 -5.17
N LEU A 48 -2.98 -11.06 -5.98
CA LEU A 48 -3.04 -11.15 -7.43
C LEU A 48 -1.99 -12.13 -7.99
N LYS A 49 -0.75 -12.07 -7.49
CA LYS A 49 0.29 -13.03 -7.88
C LYS A 49 -0.07 -14.47 -7.53
N TRP A 50 -0.68 -14.68 -6.37
CA TRP A 50 -1.16 -16.00 -5.97
C TRP A 50 -2.31 -16.48 -6.87
N LEU A 51 -3.27 -15.61 -7.18
CA LEU A 51 -4.40 -15.91 -8.06
C LEU A 51 -3.92 -16.28 -9.46
N MET A 52 -2.98 -15.51 -10.04
CA MET A 52 -2.38 -15.82 -11.34
C MET A 52 -1.80 -17.24 -11.37
N LYS A 53 -1.03 -17.61 -10.34
CA LYS A 53 -0.44 -18.94 -10.24
C LYS A 53 -1.49 -20.03 -10.13
N LYS A 54 -2.56 -19.78 -9.37
CA LYS A 54 -3.65 -20.73 -9.18
C LYS A 54 -4.44 -20.97 -10.46
N GLU A 55 -4.74 -19.90 -11.20
CA GLU A 55 -5.53 -19.95 -12.44
C GLU A 55 -4.67 -20.26 -13.69
N GLY A 56 -3.35 -20.46 -13.51
CA GLY A 56 -2.44 -20.74 -14.64
C GLY A 56 -2.23 -19.57 -15.60
N ILE A 57 -2.64 -18.35 -15.21
CA ILE A 57 -2.54 -17.16 -16.06
C ILE A 57 -1.08 -16.72 -16.13
N THR A 58 -0.56 -16.67 -17.35
CA THR A 58 0.80 -16.19 -17.61
C THR A 58 0.87 -14.67 -17.54
N GLU A 59 2.07 -14.14 -17.25
CA GLU A 59 2.31 -12.69 -17.23
C GLU A 59 2.03 -12.04 -18.60
N ALA A 60 2.27 -12.77 -19.69
CA ALA A 60 2.00 -12.33 -21.06
C ALA A 60 0.51 -12.13 -21.33
N GLU A 61 -0.35 -13.04 -20.86
CA GLU A 61 -1.81 -12.93 -20.98
C GLU A 61 -2.34 -11.75 -20.17
N MET A 62 -1.83 -11.56 -18.95
CA MET A 62 -2.21 -10.41 -18.13
C MET A 62 -1.78 -9.07 -18.78
N LEU A 63 -0.58 -9.00 -19.35
CA LEU A 63 -0.08 -7.83 -20.08
C LEU A 63 -0.93 -7.52 -21.32
N LYS A 64 -1.43 -8.55 -22.01
CA LYS A 64 -2.32 -8.40 -23.16
C LYS A 64 -3.66 -7.78 -22.75
N GLU A 65 -4.25 -8.21 -21.64
CA GLU A 65 -5.48 -7.62 -21.11
C GLU A 65 -5.27 -6.19 -20.58
N LEU A 66 -4.17 -5.91 -19.88
CA LEU A 66 -3.83 -4.54 -19.43
C LEU A 66 -3.69 -3.55 -20.59
N LYS A 67 -3.13 -4.00 -21.72
CA LYS A 67 -3.02 -3.18 -22.94
C LYS A 67 -4.39 -2.87 -23.55
N LYS A 68 -5.38 -3.75 -23.41
CA LYS A 68 -6.76 -3.49 -23.87
C LYS A 68 -7.46 -2.45 -23.01
N ILE A 69 -7.28 -2.51 -21.67
CA ILE A 69 -7.91 -1.57 -20.72
C ILE A 69 -7.33 -0.15 -20.83
N ARG A 70 -6.06 -0.02 -21.23
CA ARG A 70 -5.39 1.28 -21.41
C ARG A 70 -5.70 1.97 -22.75
N LYS A 71 -6.46 1.32 -23.65
CA LYS A 71 -6.96 1.91 -24.90
C LYS A 71 -8.35 2.47 -24.67
#